data_AF-A0AAV6AM95-F1
#
_entry.id   AF-A0AAV6AM95-F1
#
_cell.length_a   1.000
_cell.length_b   1.000
_cell.length_c   1.000
_cell.angle_alpha   90.00
_cell.angle_beta   90.00
_cell.angle_gamma   90.00
#
_symmetry.space_group_name_H-M   'P 1'
#
loop_
_entity.id
_entity.type
_entity.pdbx_description
1 polymer ?
#
loop_
_entity_poly.entity_id
_entity_poly.type
_entity_poly.pdbx_seq_one_letter_code
_entity_poly.pdbx_strand_id
1 'polypeptide(L)'
;MRNPVTHAVERHDVSSVVAVAGHPIHAMSVAFPIALVVSTLGCDVFYWWTGDPFWARAALWASGFAFGLGIVAALSGTAELLLVRGIRSRAASWTHAVAAMTLISIAGANWGLRLTHGDTIVLPHGLFLSVLATIFVGLAGWHGGKLVFDHGIGMSLSEAE
;
A
#
# COMPACT_ATOMS: atom_id res chain seq x y z
N MET A 1 3.29 -32.99 11.61
CA MET A 1 3.53 -32.16 12.82
C MET A 1 3.87 -30.75 12.37
N ARG A 2 3.15 -29.72 12.86
CA ARG A 2 3.53 -28.31 12.60
C ARG A 2 4.83 -27.98 13.35
N ASN A 3 5.65 -27.09 12.80
CA ASN A 3 6.94 -26.71 13.37
C ASN A 3 6.75 -26.02 14.74
N PRO A 4 7.51 -26.37 15.80
CA PRO A 4 7.38 -25.75 17.12
C PRO A 4 7.59 -24.23 17.11
N VAL A 5 8.39 -23.70 16.18
CA VAL A 5 8.60 -22.25 16.00
C VAL A 5 7.31 -21.57 15.52
N THR A 6 6.58 -22.17 14.58
CA THR A 6 5.30 -21.62 14.10
C THR A 6 4.23 -21.59 15.20
N HIS A 7 4.20 -22.61 16.07
CA HIS A 7 3.28 -22.65 17.21
C HIS A 7 3.55 -21.60 18.30
N ALA A 8 4.78 -21.09 18.41
CA ALA A 8 5.07 -19.99 19.34
C ALA A 8 4.56 -18.64 18.80
N VAL A 9 4.67 -18.42 17.49
CA VAL A 9 4.23 -17.19 16.80
C VAL A 9 2.70 -17.06 16.77
N GLU A 10 1.98 -18.18 16.66
CA GLU A 10 0.51 -18.24 16.70
C GLU A 10 -0.10 -17.78 18.05
N ARG A 11 0.64 -17.85 19.16
CA ARG A 11 0.13 -17.47 20.50
C ARG A 11 0.11 -15.96 20.76
N HIS A 12 0.72 -15.16 19.89
CA HIS A 12 0.76 -13.71 20.08
C HIS A 12 -0.48 -13.04 19.51
N ASP A 13 -1.04 -12.11 20.28
CA ASP A 13 -2.14 -11.26 19.85
C ASP A 13 -1.82 -10.51 18.54
N VAL A 14 -2.80 -10.48 17.64
CA VAL A 14 -2.77 -9.86 16.31
C VAL A 14 -3.86 -8.81 16.13
N SER A 15 -4.53 -8.43 17.22
CA SER A 15 -5.53 -7.36 17.22
C SER A 15 -4.92 -6.00 16.82
N SER A 16 -5.71 -5.19 16.12
CA SER A 16 -5.31 -3.85 15.70
C SER A 16 -5.38 -2.88 16.89
N VAL A 17 -4.22 -2.32 17.29
CA VAL A 17 -4.14 -1.27 18.32
C VAL A 17 -4.45 0.12 17.74
N VAL A 18 -4.37 0.28 16.41
CA VAL A 18 -4.68 1.52 15.70
C VAL A 18 -6.05 1.38 15.00
N ALA A 19 -7.11 1.30 15.82
CA ALA A 19 -8.48 1.12 15.36
C ALA A 19 -9.39 2.27 15.80
N VAL A 20 -10.40 2.59 14.97
CA VAL A 20 -11.52 3.47 15.33
C VAL A 20 -12.79 2.63 15.37
N ALA A 21 -13.49 2.61 16.50
CA ALA A 21 -14.69 1.79 16.69
C ALA A 21 -14.48 0.31 16.30
N GLY A 22 -13.31 -0.26 16.61
CA GLY A 22 -12.96 -1.65 16.27
C GLY A 22 -12.51 -1.88 14.82
N HIS A 23 -12.50 -0.84 13.97
CA HIS A 23 -12.09 -0.96 12.57
C HIS A 23 -10.61 -0.55 12.39
N PRO A 24 -9.74 -1.43 11.86
CA PRO A 24 -8.33 -1.12 11.63
C PRO A 24 -8.17 0.04 10.64
N ILE A 25 -7.56 1.15 11.07
CA ILE A 25 -7.41 2.35 10.23
C ILE A 25 -6.54 2.04 9.01
N HIS A 26 -5.49 1.22 9.19
CA HIS A 26 -4.61 0.82 8.11
C HIS A 26 -5.39 0.12 6.98
N ALA A 27 -6.21 -0.89 7.31
CA ALA A 27 -7.00 -1.64 6.34
C ALA A 27 -8.02 -0.77 5.57
N MET A 28 -8.58 0.24 6.22
CA MET A 28 -9.48 1.19 5.56
C MET A 28 -8.73 2.16 4.64
N SER A 29 -7.60 2.68 5.11
CA SER A 29 -6.86 3.76 4.43
C SER A 29 -6.16 3.30 3.15
N VAL A 30 -5.77 2.03 3.03
CA VAL A 30 -5.04 1.52 1.85
C VAL A 30 -5.86 1.51 0.55
N ALA A 31 -7.20 1.52 0.63
CA ALA A 31 -8.05 1.50 -0.56
C ALA A 31 -7.82 2.70 -1.49
N PHE A 32 -7.61 3.88 -0.90
CA PHE A 32 -7.40 5.12 -1.65
C PHE A 32 -6.09 5.16 -2.45
N PRO A 33 -4.90 4.97 -1.83
CA PRO A 33 -3.65 4.98 -2.58
C PRO A 33 -3.60 3.88 -3.65
N ILE A 34 -4.20 2.72 -3.40
CA ILE A 34 -4.33 1.65 -4.40
C ILE A 34 -5.10 2.14 -5.63
N ALA A 35 -6.31 2.68 -5.43
CA ALA A 35 -7.14 3.18 -6.53
C ALA A 35 -6.46 4.31 -7.30
N LEU A 36 -5.77 5.21 -6.59
CA LEU A 36 -5.09 6.37 -7.19
C LEU A 36 -3.84 5.98 -7.98
N VAL A 37 -3.07 4.99 -7.55
CA VAL A 37 -1.94 4.43 -8.34
C VAL A 37 -2.45 3.84 -9.65
N VAL A 38 -3.49 3.01 -9.59
CA VAL A 38 -4.09 2.40 -10.79
C VAL A 38 -4.68 3.48 -11.72
N SER A 39 -5.31 4.51 -11.14
CA SER A 39 -5.83 5.65 -11.89
C SER A 39 -4.70 6.45 -12.56
N THR A 40 -3.56 6.62 -11.90
CA THR A 40 -2.37 7.28 -12.48
C THR A 40 -1.87 6.54 -13.72
N LEU A 41 -1.77 5.20 -13.63
CA LEU A 41 -1.41 4.37 -14.80
C LEU A 41 -2.44 4.52 -15.94
N GLY A 42 -3.74 4.49 -15.62
CA GLY A 42 -4.79 4.69 -16.61
C GLY A 42 -4.66 6.04 -17.32
N CYS A 43 -4.41 7.11 -16.56
CA CYS A 43 -4.18 8.44 -17.11
C CYS A 43 -2.95 8.48 -18.04
N ASP A 44 -1.82 7.86 -17.65
CA ASP A 44 -0.63 7.83 -18.52
C ASP A 44 -0.87 7.06 -19.81
N VAL A 45 -1.62 5.96 -19.76
CA VAL A 45 -2.00 5.18 -20.96
C VAL A 45 -2.90 6.02 -21.87
N PHE A 46 -3.88 6.73 -21.32
CA PHE A 46 -4.73 7.62 -22.11
C PHE A 46 -3.94 8.81 -22.68
N TYR A 47 -2.99 9.38 -21.93
CA TYR A 47 -2.08 10.41 -22.44
C TYR A 47 -1.25 9.87 -23.61
N TRP A 48 -0.70 8.66 -23.48
CA TRP A 48 0.08 8.03 -24.54
C TRP A 48 -0.74 7.84 -25.82
N TRP A 49 -2.00 7.45 -25.69
CA TRP A 49 -2.89 7.22 -26.84
C TRP A 49 -3.41 8.52 -27.48
N THR A 50 -3.75 9.51 -26.66
CA THR A 50 -4.52 10.70 -27.11
C THR A 50 -3.66 11.95 -27.27
N GLY A 51 -2.53 12.04 -26.56
CA GLY A 51 -1.75 13.26 -26.43
C GLY A 51 -2.44 14.39 -25.66
N ASP A 52 -3.61 14.16 -25.05
CA ASP A 52 -4.40 15.21 -24.39
C ASP A 52 -3.77 15.59 -23.02
N PRO A 53 -3.32 16.85 -22.84
CA PRO A 53 -2.77 17.35 -21.58
C PRO A 53 -3.68 17.20 -20.35
N PHE A 54 -4.99 17.01 -20.54
CA PHE A 54 -5.91 16.68 -19.46
C PHE A 54 -5.43 15.46 -18.65
N TRP A 55 -5.02 14.39 -19.34
CA TRP A 55 -4.60 13.16 -18.68
C TRP A 55 -3.28 13.32 -17.91
N ALA A 56 -2.36 14.14 -18.42
CA ALA A 56 -1.12 14.45 -17.70
C ALA A 56 -1.40 15.20 -16.38
N ARG A 57 -2.32 16.18 -16.39
CA ARG A 57 -2.76 16.89 -15.18
C ARG A 57 -3.52 15.98 -14.22
N ALA A 58 -4.37 15.10 -14.72
CA ALA A 58 -5.08 14.12 -13.91
C ALA A 58 -4.09 13.17 -13.20
N ALA A 59 -3.10 12.64 -13.93
CA ALA A 59 -2.04 11.79 -13.39
C ALA A 59 -1.17 12.51 -12.35
N LEU A 60 -0.86 13.80 -12.57
CA LEU A 60 -0.13 14.62 -11.59
C LEU A 60 -0.84 14.64 -10.24
N TRP A 61 -2.15 14.95 -10.21
CA TRP A 61 -2.88 15.01 -8.95
C TRP A 61 -3.19 13.62 -8.38
N ALA A 62 -3.51 12.63 -9.22
CA ALA A 62 -3.73 11.25 -8.77
C ALA A 62 -2.48 10.67 -8.08
N SER A 63 -1.30 10.83 -8.67
CA SER A 63 -0.04 10.38 -8.05
C SER A 63 0.29 11.13 -6.77
N GLY A 64 0.00 12.42 -6.69
CA GLY A 64 0.16 13.22 -5.48
C GLY A 64 -0.73 12.76 -4.33
N PHE A 65 -2.02 12.54 -4.58
CA PHE A 65 -2.93 12.00 -3.58
C PHE A 65 -2.59 10.55 -3.22
N ALA A 66 -2.12 9.73 -4.17
CA ALA A 66 -1.65 8.38 -3.90
C ALA A 66 -0.48 8.39 -2.91
N PHE A 67 0.49 9.28 -3.13
CA PHE A 67 1.63 9.46 -2.23
C PHE A 67 1.19 9.95 -0.83
N GLY A 68 0.39 11.02 -0.78
CA GLY A 68 -0.08 11.61 0.48
C GLY A 68 -0.92 10.65 1.33
N LEU A 69 -1.90 9.98 0.73
CA LEU A 69 -2.72 8.99 1.43
C LEU A 69 -1.93 7.70 1.72
N GLY A 70 -0.96 7.36 0.87
CA GLY A 70 0.00 6.31 1.13
C GLY A 70 0.81 6.55 2.40
N ILE A 71 1.27 7.79 2.65
CA ILE A 71 1.94 8.16 3.91
C ILE A 71 1.01 7.94 5.10
N VAL A 72 -0.26 8.36 5.02
CA VAL A 72 -1.24 8.15 6.11
C VAL A 72 -1.43 6.65 6.40
N ALA A 73 -1.55 5.83 5.35
CA ALA A 73 -1.63 4.37 5.49
C ALA A 73 -0.34 3.77 6.07
N ALA A 74 0.83 4.28 5.67
CA ALA A 74 2.12 3.83 6.18
C ALA A 74 2.32 4.14 7.66
N LEU A 75 1.91 5.31 8.12
CA LEU A 75 2.01 5.69 9.52
C LEU A 75 1.20 4.75 10.41
N SER A 76 -0.05 4.47 10.03
CA SER A 76 -0.89 3.52 10.77
C SER A 76 -0.34 2.10 10.73
N GLY A 77 0.01 1.57 9.55
CA GLY A 77 0.55 0.20 9.41
C GLY A 77 1.91 0.02 10.08
N THR A 78 2.77 1.04 10.07
CA THR A 78 4.07 1.01 10.77
C THR A 78 3.86 1.03 12.28
N ALA A 79 2.91 1.83 12.78
CA ALA A 79 2.56 1.82 14.20
C ALA A 79 2.08 0.42 14.63
N GLU A 80 1.20 -0.22 13.85
CA GLU A 80 0.77 -1.60 14.13
C GLU A 80 1.93 -2.60 14.12
N LEU A 81 2.82 -2.53 13.12
CA LEU A 81 4.00 -3.40 13.01
C LEU A 81 4.94 -3.26 14.22
N LEU A 82 5.14 -2.04 14.72
CA LEU A 82 6.08 -1.77 15.81
C LEU A 82 5.48 -1.99 17.20
N LEU A 83 4.18 -1.75 17.37
CA LEU A 83 3.51 -1.86 18.66
C LEU A 83 3.05 -3.30 18.94
N VAL A 84 2.59 -4.04 17.93
CA VAL A 84 2.00 -5.38 18.13
C VAL A 84 3.04 -6.49 17.91
N ARG A 85 3.37 -7.24 18.97
CA ARG A 85 4.35 -8.34 18.91
C ARG A 85 3.94 -9.47 17.96
N GLY A 86 2.65 -9.81 17.88
CA GLY A 86 2.17 -10.80 16.92
C GLY A 86 2.41 -10.37 15.49
N ILE A 87 2.08 -9.12 15.13
CA ILE A 87 2.31 -8.61 13.77
C ILE A 87 3.81 -8.62 13.44
N ARG A 88 4.68 -8.11 14.33
CA ARG A 88 6.12 -7.98 14.08
C ARG A 88 6.88 -9.32 13.97
N SER A 89 6.37 -10.38 14.58
CA SER A 89 7.04 -11.70 14.61
C SER A 89 6.85 -12.51 13.33
N ARG A 90 6.02 -12.04 12.39
CA ARG A 90 5.69 -12.73 11.14
C ARG A 90 6.49 -12.14 9.97
N ALA A 91 7.22 -12.99 9.23
CA ALA A 91 7.99 -12.57 8.06
C ALA A 91 7.11 -11.96 6.95
N ALA A 92 5.86 -12.42 6.82
CA ALA A 92 4.90 -11.86 5.89
C ALA A 92 4.63 -10.36 6.16
N SER A 93 4.62 -9.94 7.43
CA SER A 93 4.37 -8.54 7.81
C SER A 93 5.49 -7.63 7.31
N TRP A 94 6.74 -8.07 7.47
CA TRP A 94 7.91 -7.35 6.96
C TRP A 94 7.95 -7.33 5.43
N THR A 95 7.59 -8.45 4.78
CA THR A 95 7.53 -8.52 3.32
C THR A 95 6.50 -7.54 2.76
N HIS A 96 5.30 -7.49 3.37
CA HIS A 96 4.27 -6.50 3.04
C HIS A 96 4.78 -5.07 3.27
N ALA A 97 5.36 -4.78 4.44
CA ALA A 97 5.85 -3.44 4.78
C ALA A 97 6.92 -2.94 3.81
N VAL A 98 7.88 -3.78 3.41
CA VAL A 98 8.92 -3.41 2.43
C VAL A 98 8.29 -3.13 1.07
N ALA A 99 7.38 -3.98 0.59
CA ALA A 99 6.68 -3.74 -0.67
C ALA A 99 5.86 -2.44 -0.63
N ALA A 100 5.16 -2.17 0.47
CA ALA A 100 4.37 -0.95 0.66
C ALA A 100 5.25 0.31 0.73
N MET A 101 6.40 0.28 1.42
CA MET A 101 7.29 1.46 1.47
C MET A 101 7.97 1.72 0.13
N THR A 102 8.28 0.66 -0.61
CA THR A 102 8.78 0.78 -1.98
C THR A 102 7.73 1.41 -2.89
N LEU A 103 6.47 0.97 -2.80
CA LEU A 103 5.34 1.58 -3.51
C LEU A 103 5.23 3.08 -3.25
N ILE A 104 5.25 3.50 -1.98
CA ILE A 104 5.12 4.92 -1.60
C ILE A 104 6.29 5.74 -2.14
N SER A 105 7.50 5.17 -2.11
CA SER A 105 8.70 5.82 -2.65
C SER A 105 8.60 6.01 -4.17
N ILE A 106 8.10 5.00 -4.90
CA ILE A 106 7.84 5.10 -6.35
C ILE A 106 6.76 6.14 -6.63
N ALA A 107 5.66 6.15 -5.87
CA ALA A 107 4.58 7.12 -6.02
C ALA A 107 5.07 8.56 -5.78
N GLY A 108 5.89 8.77 -4.74
CA GLY A 108 6.51 10.06 -4.44
C GLY A 108 7.47 10.52 -5.53
N ALA A 109 8.30 9.61 -6.06
CA ALA A 109 9.19 9.90 -7.19
C ALA A 109 8.39 10.28 -8.45
N ASN A 110 7.34 9.53 -8.76
CA ASN A 110 6.46 9.78 -9.91
C ASN A 110 5.81 11.17 -9.79
N TRP A 111 5.26 11.50 -8.63
CA TRP A 111 4.65 12.80 -8.38
C TRP A 111 5.67 13.96 -8.43
N GLY A 112 6.81 13.80 -7.75
CA GLY A 112 7.87 14.82 -7.73
C GLY A 112 8.44 15.13 -9.11
N LEU A 113 8.61 14.11 -9.95
CA LEU A 113 9.04 14.28 -11.34
C LEU A 113 8.00 15.04 -12.17
N ARG A 114 6.70 14.76 -11.99
CA ARG A 114 5.62 15.51 -12.65
C ARG A 114 5.53 16.96 -12.20
N LEU A 115 5.74 17.25 -10.91
CA LEU A 115 5.77 18.62 -10.40
C LEU A 115 6.90 19.46 -11.02
N THR A 116 8.03 18.82 -11.33
CA THR A 116 9.25 19.50 -11.79
C THR A 116 9.32 19.65 -13.30
N HIS A 117 8.78 18.69 -14.06
CA HIS A 117 8.93 18.62 -15.52
C HIS A 117 7.61 18.74 -16.29
N GLY A 118 6.47 18.79 -15.59
CA GLY A 118 5.15 18.86 -16.22
C GLY A 118 4.87 17.68 -17.14
N ASP A 119 4.17 17.94 -18.25
CA ASP A 119 3.70 16.89 -19.16
C ASP A 119 4.84 16.19 -19.92
N THR A 120 6.02 16.80 -20.01
CA THR A 120 7.17 16.24 -20.74
C THR A 120 7.73 14.96 -20.13
N ILE A 121 7.49 14.73 -18.83
CA ILE A 121 8.02 13.56 -18.12
C ILE A 121 7.12 12.33 -18.24
N VAL A 122 5.88 12.50 -18.71
CA VAL A 122 4.89 11.42 -18.78
C VAL A 122 5.45 10.24 -19.59
N LEU A 123 6.08 10.52 -20.72
CA LEU A 123 6.72 9.51 -21.55
C LEU A 123 8.24 9.72 -21.67
N PRO A 124 9.07 8.69 -21.47
CA PRO A 124 8.69 7.33 -21.03
C PRO A 124 8.66 7.16 -19.50
N HIS A 125 9.18 8.12 -18.73
CA HIS A 125 9.52 7.92 -17.32
C HIS A 125 8.30 7.88 -16.39
N GLY A 126 7.33 8.78 -16.55
CA GLY A 126 6.11 8.81 -15.77
C GLY A 126 5.30 7.52 -15.90
N LEU A 127 5.08 7.07 -17.15
CA LEU A 127 4.41 5.80 -17.45
C LEU A 127 5.16 4.60 -16.85
N PHE A 128 6.49 4.55 -16.98
CA PHE A 128 7.30 3.49 -16.36
C PHE A 128 7.09 3.42 -14.85
N LEU A 129 7.13 4.58 -14.16
CA LEU A 129 6.92 4.64 -12.72
C LEU A 129 5.49 4.26 -12.33
N SER A 130 4.48 4.59 -13.14
CA SER A 130 3.10 4.19 -12.90
C SER A 130 2.88 2.68 -13.06
N VAL A 131 3.52 2.05 -14.06
CA VAL A 131 3.53 0.59 -14.21
C VAL A 131 4.22 -0.06 -13.02
N LEU A 132 5.41 0.43 -12.65
CA LEU A 132 6.18 -0.09 -11.52
C LEU A 132 5.40 0.03 -10.21
N ALA A 133 4.76 1.17 -9.95
CA ALA A 133 3.89 1.37 -8.80
C ALA A 133 2.72 0.37 -8.80
N THR A 134 2.08 0.14 -9.95
CA THR A 134 0.97 -0.82 -10.07
C THR A 134 1.41 -2.27 -9.78
N ILE A 135 2.63 -2.65 -10.18
CA ILE A 135 3.21 -3.96 -9.80
C ILE A 135 3.37 -4.05 -8.28
N PHE A 136 3.89 -3.00 -7.64
CA PHE A 136 4.05 -2.97 -6.19
C PHE A 136 2.73 -2.90 -5.42
N VAL A 137 1.67 -2.32 -6.00
CA VAL A 137 0.29 -2.48 -5.49
C VAL A 137 -0.09 -3.96 -5.46
N GLY A 138 0.17 -4.70 -6.53
CA GLY A 138 -0.08 -6.14 -6.59
C GLY A 138 0.72 -6.94 -5.54
N LEU A 139 2.01 -6.66 -5.40
CA LEU A 139 2.88 -7.32 -4.41
C LEU A 139 2.44 -7.00 -2.98
N ALA A 140 2.27 -5.73 -2.64
CA ALA A 140 1.83 -5.30 -1.32
C ALA A 140 0.43 -5.86 -1.01
N GLY A 141 -0.50 -5.80 -1.97
CA GLY A 141 -1.85 -6.34 -1.83
C GLY A 141 -1.87 -7.85 -1.62
N TRP A 142 -1.08 -8.62 -2.35
CA TRP A 142 -0.96 -10.07 -2.17
C TRP A 142 -0.45 -10.43 -0.77
N HIS A 143 0.63 -9.79 -0.33
CA HIS A 143 1.19 -10.04 1.01
C HIS A 143 0.26 -9.52 2.12
N GLY A 144 -0.41 -8.39 1.92
CA GLY A 144 -1.40 -7.85 2.85
C GLY A 144 -2.62 -8.76 3.00
N GLY A 145 -3.11 -9.30 1.88
CA GLY A 145 -4.17 -10.31 1.88
C GLY A 145 -3.81 -11.54 2.69
N LYS A 146 -2.58 -12.06 2.55
CA LYS A 146 -2.11 -13.17 3.40
C LYS A 146 -2.08 -12.83 4.89
N LEU A 147 -1.79 -11.59 5.26
CA LEU A 147 -1.83 -11.17 6.67
C LEU A 147 -3.25 -11.22 7.23
N VAL A 148 -4.23 -10.76 6.46
CA VAL A 148 -5.63 -10.74 6.87
C VAL A 148 -6.24 -12.15 6.85
N PHE A 149 -6.12 -12.86 5.72
CA PHE A 149 -6.84 -14.13 5.50
C PHE A 149 -6.11 -15.35 6.06
N ASP A 150 -4.78 -15.41 6.02
CA ASP A 150 -4.04 -16.58 6.52
C ASP A 150 -3.62 -16.42 7.99
N HIS A 151 -3.31 -15.19 8.41
CA HIS A 151 -2.77 -14.90 9.76
C HIS A 151 -3.75 -14.19 10.69
N GLY A 152 -4.94 -13.82 10.20
CA GLY A 152 -6.00 -13.19 10.99
C GLY A 152 -5.67 -11.81 11.57
N ILE A 153 -4.69 -11.11 11.00
CA ILE A 153 -4.26 -9.80 11.52
C ILE A 153 -5.40 -8.78 11.37
N GLY A 154 -5.70 -8.06 12.45
CA GLY A 154 -6.76 -7.04 12.47
C GLY A 154 -8.18 -7.56 12.72
N MET A 155 -8.36 -8.87 12.93
CA MET A 155 -9.65 -9.44 13.34
C MET A 155 -9.74 -9.50 14.87
N SER A 156 -10.80 -8.95 15.45
CA SER A 156 -11.18 -9.26 16.83
C SER A 156 -11.79 -10.65 16.85
N LEU A 157 -10.99 -11.68 17.14
CA LEU A 157 -11.54 -12.95 17.54
C LEU A 157 -12.17 -12.70 18.92
N SER A 158 -13.49 -12.48 18.99
CA SER A 158 -14.16 -12.69 20.27
C SER A 158 -13.95 -14.17 20.60
N GLU A 159 -13.40 -14.46 21.76
CA GLU A 159 -13.50 -15.81 22.30
C GLU A 159 -14.98 -16.19 22.24
N ALA A 160 -15.32 -17.16 21.40
CA ALA A 160 -16.61 -17.81 21.49
C ALA A 160 -16.67 -18.38 22.91
N GLU A 161 -17.67 -17.93 23.66
CA GLU A 161 -17.99 -18.33 25.03
C GLU A 161 -17.94 -19.85 25.24
#